data_AF-A0A2G5BL95-F1
#
_entry.id   AF-A0A2G5BL95-F1
#
_cell.length_a   1.000
_cell.length_b   1.000
_cell.length_c   1.000
_cell.angle_alpha   90.00
_cell.angle_beta   90.00
_cell.angle_gamma   90.00
#
_symmetry.space_group_name_H-M   'P 1'
#
loop_
_entity.id
_entity.type
_entity.pdbx_description
1 polymer ?
#
loop_
_entity_poly.entity_id
_entity_poly.type
_entity_poly.pdbx_seq_one_letter_code
_entity_poly.pdbx_strand_id
1 'polypeptide(L)'
;KRFNNALRDAHSELVPIKAHGIIELRNMVISKSTALHNTERMDAVISVFVKMVRETDSFLYLNAIRGLSALADHQGHRFIPQLVDMYTDSTCTIDQRLRVGESLQQSIVRAGQMLGEY
;
A
#
# COMPACT_ATOMS: atom_id res chain seq x y z
N LYS A 1 20.68 -2.97 -0.85
CA LYS A 1 20.77 -3.21 0.62
C LYS A 1 19.58 -2.60 1.36
N ARG A 2 19.33 -1.28 1.27
CA ARG A 2 18.19 -0.61 1.95
C ARG A 2 16.82 -1.26 1.70
N PHE A 3 16.47 -1.52 0.43
CA PHE A 3 15.22 -2.18 0.06
C PHE A 3 15.04 -3.55 0.74
N ASN A 4 16.04 -4.44 0.61
CA ASN A 4 15.96 -5.79 1.18
C ASN A 4 15.82 -5.76 2.71
N ASN A 5 16.46 -4.81 3.39
CA ASN A 5 16.32 -4.65 4.83
C ASN A 5 14.91 -4.19 5.20
N ALA A 6 14.38 -3.16 4.53
CA ALA A 6 13.02 -2.68 4.75
C ALA A 6 11.98 -3.76 4.48
N LEU A 7 12.16 -4.55 3.41
CA LEU A 7 11.29 -5.68 3.09
C LEU A 7 11.37 -6.76 4.17
N ARG A 8 12.57 -7.09 4.67
CA ARG A 8 12.73 -8.05 5.76
C ARG A 8 12.04 -7.56 7.03
N ASP A 9 12.24 -6.29 7.39
CA ASP A 9 11.66 -5.68 8.58
C ASP A 9 10.12 -5.68 8.48
N ALA A 10 9.56 -5.40 7.30
CA ALA A 10 8.11 -5.45 7.04
C ALA A 10 7.48 -6.84 7.21
N HIS A 11 8.27 -7.91 7.21
CA HIS A 11 7.82 -9.27 7.49
C HIS A 11 8.08 -9.72 8.94
N SER A 12 8.61 -8.84 9.79
CA SER A 12 8.86 -9.16 11.20
C SER A 12 7.55 -9.41 11.97
N GLU A 13 7.58 -10.34 12.91
CA GLU A 13 6.47 -10.58 13.85
C GLU A 13 6.37 -9.48 14.91
N LEU A 14 7.48 -8.79 15.20
CA LEU A 14 7.50 -7.69 16.14
C LEU A 14 6.88 -6.44 15.50
N VAL A 15 5.75 -5.99 16.04
CA VAL A 15 4.99 -4.82 15.54
C VAL A 15 5.88 -3.59 15.31
N PRO A 16 6.79 -3.21 16.23
CA PRO A 16 7.64 -2.04 16.01
C PRO A 16 8.60 -2.18 14.81
N ILE A 17 9.14 -3.39 14.59
CA ILE A 17 10.06 -3.66 13.47
C ILE A 17 9.27 -3.72 12.15
N LYS A 18 8.12 -4.38 12.16
CA LYS A 18 7.18 -4.40 11.04
C LYS A 18 6.83 -2.99 10.60
N ALA A 19 6.41 -2.16 11.56
CA ALA A 19 6.07 -0.77 11.34
C ALA A 19 7.23 0.04 10.73
N HIS A 20 8.44 -0.14 11.25
CA HIS A 20 9.64 0.49 10.68
C HIS A 20 9.87 0.09 9.22
N GLY A 21 9.78 -1.20 8.89
CA GLY A 21 9.91 -1.68 7.51
C GLY A 21 8.87 -1.07 6.58
N ILE A 22 7.60 -1.06 6.99
CA ILE A 22 6.50 -0.45 6.23
C ILE A 22 6.72 1.05 5.99
N ILE A 23 7.18 1.79 7.01
CA ILE A 23 7.52 3.22 6.89
C ILE A 23 8.62 3.42 5.84
N GLU A 24 9.68 2.62 5.89
CA GLU A 24 10.79 2.74 4.96
C GLU A 24 10.36 2.43 3.53
N LEU A 25 9.55 1.39 3.32
CA LEU A 25 8.96 1.08 2.00
C LEU A 25 8.12 2.25 1.49
N ARG A 26 7.26 2.83 2.32
CA ARG A 26 6.43 3.98 1.95
C ARG A 26 7.29 5.20 1.61
N ASN A 27 8.32 5.49 2.40
CA ASN A 27 9.21 6.61 2.15
C ASN A 27 9.94 6.45 0.81
N MET A 28 10.35 5.23 0.44
CA MET A 28 10.93 4.93 -0.88
C MET A 28 9.93 5.13 -2.02
N VAL A 29 8.66 4.78 -1.82
CA VAL A 29 7.58 5.04 -2.78
C VAL A 29 7.38 6.54 -2.99
N ILE A 30 7.21 7.31 -1.90
CA ILE A 30 6.95 8.76 -1.96
C ILE A 30 8.12 9.49 -2.61
N SER A 31 9.36 9.09 -2.28
CA SER A 31 10.58 9.67 -2.86
C SER A 31 10.90 9.19 -4.28
N LYS A 32 10.05 8.34 -4.89
CA LYS A 32 10.27 7.72 -6.21
C LYS A 32 11.67 7.12 -6.33
N SER A 33 12.09 6.38 -5.31
CA SER A 33 13.44 5.83 -5.23
C SER A 33 13.76 4.91 -6.40
N THR A 34 14.95 5.06 -6.99
CA THR A 34 15.46 4.18 -8.06
C THR A 34 15.52 2.71 -7.65
N ALA A 35 15.54 2.42 -6.33
CA ALA A 35 15.48 1.08 -5.79
C ALA A 35 14.19 0.31 -6.18
N LEU A 36 13.13 1.03 -6.54
CA LEU A 36 11.81 0.51 -6.93
C LEU A 36 11.56 0.52 -8.44
N HIS A 37 12.55 0.87 -9.26
CA HIS A 37 12.42 0.81 -10.73
C HIS A 37 12.27 -0.63 -11.25
N ASN A 38 12.68 -1.63 -10.47
CA ASN A 38 12.45 -3.03 -10.80
C ASN A 38 10.99 -3.40 -10.51
N THR A 39 10.29 -3.89 -11.53
CA THR A 39 8.90 -4.35 -11.48
C THR A 39 8.63 -5.33 -10.34
N GLU A 40 9.49 -6.33 -10.14
CA GLU A 40 9.34 -7.35 -9.08
C GLU A 40 9.38 -6.72 -7.68
N ARG A 41 10.23 -5.71 -7.49
CA ARG A 41 10.33 -4.98 -6.21
C ARG A 41 9.10 -4.11 -5.99
N MET A 42 8.59 -3.50 -7.05
CA MET A 42 7.34 -2.74 -6.99
C MET A 42 6.18 -3.65 -6.60
N ASP A 43 6.07 -4.81 -7.24
CA ASP A 43 5.00 -5.77 -6.97
C ASP A 43 5.09 -6.32 -5.54
N ALA A 44 6.31 -6.57 -5.03
CA ALA A 44 6.52 -6.93 -3.63
C ALA A 44 6.02 -5.85 -2.66
N VAL A 45 6.29 -4.57 -2.94
CA VAL A 45 5.81 -3.46 -2.10
C VAL A 45 4.30 -3.32 -2.14
N ILE A 46 3.71 -3.41 -3.33
CA ILE A 46 2.25 -3.38 -3.52
C ILE A 46 1.61 -4.52 -2.73
N SER A 47 2.12 -5.74 -2.86
CA SER A 47 1.62 -6.91 -2.12
C SER A 47 1.69 -6.71 -0.60
N VAL A 48 2.78 -6.12 -0.11
CA VAL A 48 2.93 -5.82 1.32
C VAL A 48 1.88 -4.81 1.77
N PHE A 49 1.69 -3.71 1.04
CA PHE A 49 0.68 -2.71 1.43
C PHE A 49 -0.74 -3.23 1.32
N VAL A 50 -1.09 -3.94 0.25
CA VAL A 50 -2.41 -4.58 0.09
C VAL A 50 -2.72 -5.50 1.27
N LYS A 51 -1.75 -6.31 1.73
CA LYS A 51 -1.90 -7.14 2.92
C LYS A 51 -2.13 -6.29 4.18
N MET A 52 -1.36 -5.21 4.36
CA MET A 52 -1.46 -4.33 5.54
C MET A 52 -2.76 -3.53 5.60
N VAL A 53 -3.46 -3.33 4.47
CA VAL A 53 -4.78 -2.67 4.46
C VAL A 53 -5.81 -3.49 5.26
N ARG A 54 -5.64 -4.81 5.35
CA ARG A 54 -6.53 -5.72 6.10
C ARG A 54 -6.17 -5.85 7.59
N GLU A 55 -5.02 -5.35 8.01
CA GLU A 55 -4.55 -5.47 9.39
C GLU A 55 -5.42 -4.68 10.37
N THR A 56 -5.52 -5.17 11.60
CA THR A 56 -6.27 -4.51 12.68
C THR A 56 -5.55 -3.30 13.25
N ASP A 57 -4.22 -3.25 13.10
CA ASP A 57 -3.40 -2.18 13.59
C ASP A 57 -3.53 -0.93 12.68
N SER A 58 -4.16 0.11 13.23
CA SER A 58 -4.40 1.37 12.52
C SER A 58 -3.11 2.03 12.03
N PHE A 59 -1.99 1.85 12.72
CA PHE A 59 -0.72 2.42 12.30
C PHE A 59 -0.24 1.74 11.02
N LEU A 60 -0.21 0.42 10.97
CA LEU A 60 0.19 -0.34 9.78
C LEU A 60 -0.72 -0.04 8.58
N TYR A 61 -2.03 -0.05 8.82
CA TYR A 61 -3.05 0.26 7.82
C TYR A 61 -2.88 1.67 7.20
N LEU A 62 -2.76 2.71 8.04
CA LEU A 62 -2.62 4.09 7.56
C LEU A 62 -1.32 4.30 6.77
N ASN A 63 -0.24 3.63 7.17
CA ASN A 63 1.01 3.67 6.42
C ASN A 63 0.86 3.00 5.04
N ALA A 64 0.13 1.89 4.97
CA ALA A 64 -0.13 1.16 3.73
C ALA A 64 -0.99 1.98 2.76
N ILE A 65 -2.08 2.59 3.23
CA ILE A 65 -2.91 3.48 2.40
C ILE A 65 -2.07 4.61 1.83
N ARG A 66 -1.29 5.31 2.66
CA ARG A 66 -0.44 6.41 2.19
C ARG A 66 0.54 5.96 1.10
N GLY A 67 1.07 4.74 1.23
CA GLY A 67 1.93 4.13 0.21
C GLY A 67 1.18 3.83 -1.09
N LEU A 68 0.01 3.19 -1.02
CA LEU A 68 -0.81 2.87 -2.18
C LEU A 68 -1.31 4.13 -2.90
N SER A 69 -1.81 5.13 -2.16
CA SER A 69 -2.24 6.41 -2.72
C SER A 69 -1.11 7.12 -3.47
N ALA A 70 0.14 7.05 -2.97
CA ALA A 70 1.29 7.61 -3.69
C ALA A 70 1.69 6.80 -4.94
N LEU A 71 1.31 5.52 -5.02
CA LEU A 71 1.49 4.68 -6.21
C LEU A 71 0.34 4.81 -7.22
N ALA A 72 -0.84 5.27 -6.79
CA ALA A 72 -2.04 5.32 -7.61
C ALA A 72 -1.83 6.10 -8.92
N ASP A 73 -1.02 7.18 -8.86
CA ASP A 73 -0.65 8.06 -9.97
C ASP A 73 -0.12 7.32 -11.21
N HIS A 74 0.64 6.22 -11.02
CA HIS A 74 1.29 5.50 -12.12
C HIS A 74 1.06 3.98 -12.11
N GLN A 75 0.72 3.42 -10.95
CA GLN A 75 0.61 1.97 -10.73
C GLN A 75 -0.79 1.56 -10.21
N GLY A 76 -1.77 2.48 -10.18
CA GLY A 76 -3.12 2.21 -9.70
C GLY A 76 -3.78 0.97 -10.32
N HIS A 77 -3.56 0.75 -11.62
CA HIS A 77 -4.09 -0.42 -12.35
C HIS A 77 -3.66 -1.77 -11.76
N ARG A 78 -2.54 -1.83 -11.02
CA ARG A 78 -2.02 -3.08 -10.43
C ARG A 78 -2.73 -3.52 -9.17
N PHE A 79 -3.29 -2.58 -8.40
CA PHE A 79 -3.82 -2.87 -7.06
C PHE A 79 -5.24 -2.41 -6.83
N ILE A 80 -5.77 -1.43 -7.59
CA ILE A 80 -7.17 -1.00 -7.45
C ILE A 80 -8.14 -2.18 -7.63
N PRO A 81 -7.99 -3.08 -8.61
CA PRO A 81 -8.86 -4.26 -8.71
C PRO A 81 -8.82 -5.13 -7.46
N GLN A 82 -7.61 -5.35 -6.90
CA GLN A 82 -7.45 -6.13 -5.67
C GLN A 82 -8.17 -5.44 -4.49
N LEU A 83 -8.07 -4.12 -4.37
CA LEU A 83 -8.80 -3.37 -3.34
C LEU A 83 -10.32 -3.49 -3.54
N VAL A 84 -10.82 -3.46 -4.77
CA VAL A 84 -12.26 -3.66 -5.06
C VAL A 84 -12.71 -5.06 -4.63
N ASP A 85 -11.96 -6.10 -5.00
CA ASP A 85 -12.26 -7.47 -4.62
C ASP A 85 -12.35 -7.59 -3.10
N MET A 86 -11.37 -7.03 -2.37
CA MET A 86 -11.36 -7.02 -0.91
C MET A 86 -12.51 -6.22 -0.30
N TYR A 87 -13.00 -5.17 -0.96
CA TYR A 87 -14.13 -4.37 -0.50
C TYR A 87 -15.47 -5.12 -0.67
N THR A 88 -15.58 -5.88 -1.75
CA THR A 88 -16.78 -6.70 -2.06
C THR A 88 -16.82 -8.03 -1.34
N ASP A 89 -15.70 -8.46 -0.76
CA ASP A 89 -15.55 -9.71 -0.01
C ASP A 89 -16.45 -9.71 1.24
N SER A 90 -17.50 -10.54 1.19
CA SER A 90 -18.47 -10.69 2.28
C SER A 90 -17.92 -11.44 3.50
N THR A 91 -16.74 -12.05 3.39
CA THR A 91 -16.07 -12.72 4.51
C THR A 91 -15.29 -11.74 5.38
N CYS A 92 -14.98 -10.54 4.87
CA CYS A 92 -14.34 -9.48 5.63
C CYS A 92 -15.31 -8.82 6.62
N THR A 93 -14.79 -8.37 7.75
CA THR A 93 -15.60 -7.59 8.71
C THR A 93 -15.98 -6.24 8.13
N ILE A 94 -17.03 -5.62 8.69
CA ILE A 94 -17.45 -4.26 8.29
C ILE A 94 -16.28 -3.27 8.44
N ASP A 95 -15.52 -3.36 9.52
CA ASP A 95 -14.34 -2.51 9.76
C ASP A 95 -13.26 -2.70 8.69
N GLN A 96 -12.99 -3.94 8.29
CA GLN A 96 -12.02 -4.23 7.22
C GLN A 96 -12.52 -3.66 5.88
N ARG A 97 -13.80 -3.83 5.56
CA ARG A 97 -14.39 -3.27 4.33
C ARG A 97 -14.39 -1.74 4.33
N LEU A 98 -14.65 -1.11 5.48
CA LEU A 98 -14.59 0.35 5.63
C LEU A 98 -13.16 0.86 5.36
N ARG A 99 -12.17 0.17 5.92
CA ARG A 99 -10.75 0.47 5.72
C ARG A 99 -10.30 0.33 4.27
N VAL A 100 -10.68 -0.77 3.63
CA VAL A 100 -10.42 -0.97 2.20
C VAL A 100 -11.13 0.11 1.36
N GLY A 101 -12.36 0.49 1.73
CA GLY A 101 -13.12 1.55 1.09
C GLY A 101 -12.43 2.92 1.15
N GLU A 102 -11.86 3.28 2.29
CA GLU A 102 -11.06 4.49 2.43
C GLU A 102 -9.81 4.45 1.52
N SER A 103 -9.11 3.31 1.48
CA SER A 103 -7.95 3.11 0.59
C SER A 103 -8.33 3.30 -0.88
N LEU A 104 -9.47 2.71 -1.30
CA LEU A 104 -10.02 2.87 -2.64
C LEU A 104 -10.33 4.33 -2.95
N GLN A 105 -11.05 5.01 -2.05
CA GLN A 105 -11.43 6.41 -2.25
C GLN A 105 -10.20 7.30 -2.41
N GLN A 106 -9.18 7.15 -1.56
CA GLN A 106 -7.95 7.93 -1.66
C GLN A 106 -7.18 7.62 -2.96
N SER A 107 -7.08 6.35 -3.33
CA SER A 107 -6.37 5.92 -4.55
C SER A 107 -7.08 6.42 -5.82
N ILE A 108 -8.41 6.34 -5.88
CA ILE A 108 -9.21 6.76 -7.04
C ILE A 108 -9.20 8.28 -7.19
N VAL A 109 -9.40 9.03 -6.10
CA VAL A 109 -9.35 10.51 -6.15
C VAL A 109 -8.00 10.98 -6.68
N ARG A 110 -6.93 10.36 -6.19
CA ARG A 110 -5.56 10.68 -6.59
C ARG A 110 -5.31 10.34 -8.07
N ALA A 111 -5.69 9.14 -8.51
CA ALA A 111 -5.58 8.76 -9.92
C ALA A 111 -6.41 9.68 -10.84
N GLY A 112 -7.60 10.11 -10.39
CA GLY A 112 -8.48 11.03 -11.14
C GLY A 112 -7.94 12.45 -11.25
N GLN A 113 -7.31 12.99 -10.20
CA GLN A 113 -6.62 14.29 -10.26
C GLN A 113 -5.54 14.30 -11.34
N MET A 114 -4.76 13.21 -11.44
CA MET A 114 -3.73 13.06 -12.46
C MET A 114 -4.30 13.07 -13.88
N LEU A 115 -5.48 12.47 -14.11
CA LEU A 115 -6.16 12.46 -15.42
C LEU A 115 -6.68 13.84 -15.84
N GLY A 116 -7.02 14.71 -14.89
CA GLY A 116 -7.47 16.08 -15.16
C GLY A 116 -6.34 17.07 -15.44
N GLU A 117 -5.08 16.69 -15.19
CA GLU A 117 -3.88 17.50 -15.44
C GLU A 117 -3.28 17.29 -16.85
N TYR A 118 -3.81 16.34 -17.63
CA TYR A 118 -3.44 16.10 -19.05
C TYR A 118 -4.38 16.84 -20.01
#